data_AF-A0A813GPK0-F1
#
_entry.id   AF-A0A813GPK0-F1
#
_cell.length_a   1.000
_cell.length_b   1.000
_cell.length_c   1.000
_cell.angle_alpha   90.00
_cell.angle_beta   90.00
_cell.angle_gamma   90.00
#
_symmetry.space_group_name_H-M   'P 1'
#
loop_
_entity.id
_entity.type
_entity.pdbx_description
1 polymer ?
#
loop_
_entity_poly.entity_id
_entity_poly.type
_entity_poly.pdbx_seq_one_letter_code
_entity_poly.pdbx_strand_id
1 'polypeptide(L)'
;MKNHMKRSFARGRSGRSHGRTSGRTSLIDVLVAAELVLALRCVLYAIIPRGQPWMILLVEPLHGFTFAAMWCATVEYARQLAPPGTEAKMQALVNGLFFNVAMAAGSLIWGFLSQRPPDGLGFTRCFWLDAALVVAWLAVWRGGWEIALRRGWT
;
A
#
# COMPACT_ATOMS: atom_id res chain seq x y z
N MET A 1 -9.10 -45.34 4.13
CA MET A 1 -9.55 -44.02 4.65
C MET A 1 -8.64 -42.83 4.28
N LYS A 2 -7.30 -42.92 4.40
CA LYS A 2 -6.38 -41.80 4.10
C LYS A 2 -6.41 -41.28 2.64
N ASN A 3 -6.74 -42.15 1.67
CA ASN A 3 -6.78 -41.78 0.25
C ASN A 3 -8.04 -41.00 -0.18
N HIS A 4 -9.17 -41.17 0.51
CA HIS A 4 -10.39 -40.40 0.24
C HIS A 4 -10.27 -38.95 0.74
N MET A 5 -9.59 -38.74 1.87
CA MET A 5 -9.39 -37.41 2.45
C MET A 5 -8.43 -36.55 1.62
N LYS A 6 -7.35 -37.13 1.07
CA LYS A 6 -6.45 -36.42 0.15
C LYS A 6 -7.14 -35.98 -1.15
N ARG A 7 -8.07 -36.79 -1.67
CA ARG A 7 -8.81 -36.49 -2.91
C ARG A 7 -9.87 -35.41 -2.71
N SER A 8 -10.54 -35.38 -1.56
CA SER A 8 -11.46 -34.29 -1.20
C SER A 8 -10.74 -32.95 -1.02
N PHE A 9 -9.56 -32.97 -0.40
CA PHE A 9 -8.72 -31.77 -0.24
C PHE A 9 -8.13 -31.27 -1.57
N ALA A 10 -7.86 -32.16 -2.52
CA ALA A 10 -7.37 -31.81 -3.86
C ALA A 10 -8.47 -31.23 -4.76
N ARG A 11 -9.70 -31.76 -4.73
CA ARG A 11 -10.83 -31.21 -5.51
C ARG A 11 -11.26 -29.82 -5.04
N GLY A 12 -11.18 -29.54 -3.73
CA GLY A 12 -11.41 -28.20 -3.19
C GLY A 12 -10.34 -27.15 -3.55
N ARG A 13 -9.18 -27.55 -4.05
CA ARG A 13 -8.10 -26.62 -4.48
C ARG A 13 -8.23 -26.15 -5.93
N SER A 14 -8.80 -26.97 -6.81
CA SER A 14 -8.92 -26.67 -8.25
C SER A 14 -9.99 -25.62 -8.57
N GLY A 15 -11.12 -25.61 -7.85
CA GLY A 15 -12.12 -24.53 -7.97
C GLY A 15 -11.74 -23.22 -7.27
N ARG A 16 -10.80 -23.27 -6.31
CA ARG A 16 -10.36 -22.10 -5.52
C ARG A 16 -9.19 -21.34 -6.14
N SER A 17 -8.54 -21.87 -7.19
CA SER A 17 -7.44 -21.17 -7.87
C SER A 17 -7.97 -20.05 -8.78
N HIS A 18 -9.04 -20.31 -9.53
CA HIS A 18 -9.63 -19.33 -10.46
C HIS A 18 -10.31 -18.14 -9.76
N GLY A 19 -10.86 -18.34 -8.56
CA GLY A 19 -11.39 -17.23 -7.73
C GLY A 19 -10.31 -16.40 -7.03
N ARG A 20 -9.12 -16.97 -6.78
CA ARG A 20 -8.01 -16.26 -6.11
C ARG A 20 -7.30 -15.28 -7.03
N THR A 21 -7.14 -15.63 -8.31
CA THR A 21 -6.46 -14.77 -9.29
C THR A 21 -7.29 -13.52 -9.60
N SER A 22 -8.60 -13.69 -9.78
CA SER A 22 -9.55 -12.55 -9.92
C SER A 22 -9.66 -11.69 -8.65
N GLY A 23 -9.45 -12.26 -7.47
CA GLY A 23 -9.42 -11.50 -6.22
C GLY A 23 -8.16 -10.63 -6.10
N ARG A 24 -6.99 -11.12 -6.56
CA ARG A 24 -5.72 -10.38 -6.46
C ARG A 24 -5.71 -9.08 -7.26
N THR A 25 -6.23 -9.10 -8.48
CA THR A 25 -6.31 -7.90 -9.32
C THR A 25 -7.17 -6.82 -8.64
N SER A 26 -8.31 -7.19 -8.06
CA SER A 26 -9.19 -6.25 -7.36
C SER A 26 -8.53 -5.62 -6.12
N LEU A 27 -7.69 -6.35 -5.39
CA LEU A 27 -6.97 -5.81 -4.23
C LEU A 27 -5.91 -4.78 -4.65
N ILE A 28 -5.28 -5.01 -5.80
CA ILE A 28 -4.25 -4.13 -6.35
C ILE A 28 -4.89 -2.86 -6.89
N ASP A 29 -6.06 -2.95 -7.52
CA ASP A 29 -6.83 -1.78 -7.94
C ASP A 29 -7.21 -0.89 -6.74
N VAL A 30 -7.58 -1.51 -5.60
CA VAL A 30 -7.84 -0.78 -4.34
C VAL A 30 -6.57 -0.09 -3.81
N LEU A 31 -5.41 -0.76 -3.86
CA LEU A 31 -4.13 -0.17 -3.44
C LEU A 31 -3.74 1.01 -4.33
N VAL A 32 -3.90 0.88 -5.64
CA VAL A 32 -3.61 1.96 -6.58
C VAL A 32 -4.57 3.15 -6.37
N ALA A 33 -5.84 2.88 -6.10
CA ALA A 33 -6.79 3.95 -5.76
C ALA A 33 -6.38 4.67 -4.46
N ALA A 34 -5.92 3.93 -3.43
CA ALA A 34 -5.45 4.52 -2.19
C ALA A 34 -4.20 5.40 -2.40
N GLU A 35 -3.25 4.97 -3.23
CA GLU A 35 -2.05 5.75 -3.59
C GLU A 35 -2.39 7.02 -4.38
N LEU A 36 -3.37 6.98 -5.29
CA LEU A 36 -3.82 8.18 -6.01
C LEU A 36 -4.40 9.24 -5.07
N VAL A 37 -5.19 8.79 -4.08
CA VAL A 37 -5.75 9.70 -3.08
C VAL A 37 -4.65 10.24 -2.16
N LEU A 38 -3.60 9.45 -1.87
CA LEU A 38 -2.41 9.94 -1.17
C LEU A 38 -1.70 11.04 -1.96
N ALA A 39 -1.50 10.87 -3.27
CA ALA A 39 -0.90 11.88 -4.13
C ALA A 39 -1.72 13.19 -4.12
N LEU A 40 -3.05 13.08 -4.26
CA LEU A 40 -3.95 14.22 -4.15
C LEU A 40 -3.80 14.92 -2.80
N ARG A 41 -3.64 14.15 -1.71
CA ARG A 41 -3.43 14.69 -0.37
C ARG A 41 -2.16 15.52 -0.26
N CYS A 42 -1.05 15.04 -0.82
CA CYS A 42 0.22 15.78 -0.80
C CYS A 42 0.11 17.10 -1.57
N VAL A 43 -0.62 17.11 -2.68
CA VAL A 43 -0.94 18.34 -3.43
C VAL A 43 -1.84 19.27 -2.59
N LEU A 44 -2.88 18.75 -1.94
CA LEU A 44 -3.74 19.53 -1.05
C LEU A 44 -2.95 20.16 0.11
N TYR A 45 -2.02 19.44 0.72
CA TYR A 45 -1.14 20.00 1.75
C TYR A 45 -0.17 21.06 1.21
N ALA A 46 0.28 20.93 -0.05
CA ALA A 46 1.16 21.92 -0.66
C ALA A 46 0.44 23.25 -0.97
N ILE A 47 -0.87 23.22 -1.24
CA ILE A 47 -1.66 24.42 -1.59
C ILE A 47 -2.33 25.10 -0.39
N ILE A 48 -2.46 24.44 0.77
CA ILE A 48 -3.13 25.04 1.94
C ILE A 48 -2.31 26.25 2.45
N PRO A 49 -2.88 27.46 2.43
CA PRO A 49 -2.22 28.64 2.96
C PRO A 49 -2.05 28.54 4.48
N ARG A 50 -0.90 28.99 5.00
CA ARG A 50 -0.59 28.96 6.45
C ARG A 50 -1.59 29.72 7.35
N GLY A 51 -2.48 30.52 6.76
CA GLY A 51 -3.52 31.26 7.48
C GLY A 51 -4.82 30.47 7.73
N GLN A 52 -5.00 29.27 7.17
CA GLN A 52 -6.25 28.50 7.28
C GLN A 52 -6.02 27.01 7.64
N PRO A 53 -5.53 26.72 8.85
CA PRO A 53 -5.17 25.35 9.25
C PRO A 53 -6.37 24.41 9.35
N TRP A 54 -7.60 24.92 9.49
CA TRP A 54 -8.82 24.12 9.58
C TRP A 54 -9.09 23.26 8.34
N MET A 55 -8.55 23.62 7.17
CA MET A 55 -8.72 22.83 5.95
C MET A 55 -8.10 21.44 6.05
N ILE A 56 -7.12 21.24 6.95
CA ILE A 56 -6.51 19.94 7.24
C ILE A 56 -7.53 18.95 7.81
N LEU A 57 -8.47 19.42 8.63
CA LEU A 57 -9.49 18.57 9.27
C LEU A 57 -10.45 17.93 8.25
N LEU A 58 -10.66 18.55 7.10
CA LEU A 58 -11.48 17.94 6.03
C LEU A 58 -10.71 16.86 5.26
N VAL A 59 -9.38 16.94 5.27
CA VAL A 59 -8.49 16.00 4.57
C VAL A 59 -8.19 14.76 5.42
N GLU A 60 -8.30 14.88 6.75
CA GLU A 60 -7.98 13.81 7.70
C GLU A 60 -8.92 12.58 7.63
N PRO A 61 -10.24 12.71 7.47
CA PRO A 61 -11.13 11.56 7.26
C PRO A 61 -10.80 10.77 5.99
N LEU A 62 -10.36 11.47 4.93
CA LEU A 62 -9.95 10.84 3.68
C LEU A 62 -8.70 9.98 3.87
N HIS A 63 -7.79 10.40 4.76
CA HIS A 63 -6.64 9.59 5.16
C HIS A 63 -7.06 8.31 5.90
N GLY A 64 -8.00 8.41 6.85
CA GLY A 64 -8.50 7.24 7.57
C GLY A 64 -9.09 6.19 6.63
N PHE A 65 -9.87 6.63 5.63
CA PHE A 65 -10.47 5.74 4.64
C PHE A 65 -9.43 5.04 3.75
N THR A 66 -8.47 5.79 3.20
CA THR A 66 -7.44 5.21 2.33
C THR A 66 -6.50 4.29 3.09
N PHE A 67 -6.14 4.64 4.33
CA PHE A 67 -5.35 3.80 5.19
C PHE A 67 -6.06 2.47 5.51
N ALA A 68 -7.35 2.53 5.85
CA ALA A 68 -8.14 1.32 6.10
C ALA A 68 -8.23 0.43 4.86
N ALA A 69 -8.52 1.00 3.69
CA ALA A 69 -8.59 0.26 2.43
C ALA A 69 -7.26 -0.39 2.05
N MET A 70 -6.16 0.37 2.14
CA MET A 70 -4.80 -0.13 1.90
C MET A 70 -4.44 -1.25 2.86
N TRP A 71 -4.73 -1.08 4.15
CA TRP A 71 -4.42 -2.07 5.19
C TRP A 71 -5.21 -3.37 4.96
N CYS A 72 -6.52 -3.29 4.70
CA CYS A 72 -7.34 -4.45 4.37
C CYS A 72 -6.82 -5.19 3.13
N ALA A 73 -6.47 -4.47 2.07
CA ALA A 73 -5.93 -5.07 0.86
C ALA A 73 -4.59 -5.78 1.12
N THR A 74 -3.72 -5.17 1.92
CA THR A 74 -2.42 -5.72 2.31
C THR A 74 -2.58 -7.00 3.13
N VAL A 75 -3.47 -6.98 4.13
CA VAL A 75 -3.77 -8.13 5.00
C VAL A 75 -4.30 -9.29 4.16
N GLU A 76 -5.26 -9.05 3.27
CA GLU A 76 -5.81 -10.10 2.41
C GLU A 76 -4.79 -10.62 1.41
N TYR A 77 -3.96 -9.76 0.83
CA TYR A 77 -2.88 -10.16 -0.06
C TYR A 77 -1.86 -11.06 0.65
N ALA A 78 -1.43 -10.67 1.86
CA ALA A 78 -0.53 -11.46 2.69
C ALA A 78 -1.13 -12.82 3.08
N ARG A 79 -2.44 -12.86 3.39
CA ARG A 79 -3.17 -14.10 3.68
C ARG A 79 -3.21 -15.03 2.46
N GLN A 80 -3.38 -14.49 1.26
CA GLN A 80 -3.36 -15.29 0.03
C GLN A 80 -1.98 -15.82 -0.35
N LEU A 81 -0.92 -15.15 0.10
CA LEU A 81 0.46 -15.60 -0.11
C LEU A 81 0.92 -16.60 0.96
N ALA A 82 0.32 -16.55 2.15
CA ALA A 82 0.70 -17.37 3.29
C ALA A 82 0.47 -18.88 3.02
N PRO A 83 1.46 -19.74 3.32
CA PRO A 83 1.24 -21.18 3.39
C PRO A 83 0.16 -21.56 4.41
N PRO A 84 -0.58 -22.66 4.20
CA PRO A 84 -1.67 -23.07 5.08
C PRO A 84 -1.21 -23.19 6.54
N GLY A 85 -1.92 -22.54 7.46
CA GLY A 85 -1.58 -22.56 8.89
C GLY A 85 -0.48 -21.59 9.33
N THR A 86 0.04 -20.74 8.42
CA THR A 86 1.05 -19.71 8.73
C THR A 86 0.55 -18.27 8.54
N GLU A 87 -0.76 -18.08 8.35
CA GLU A 87 -1.38 -16.76 8.14
C GLU A 87 -1.02 -15.78 9.26
N ALA A 88 -1.11 -16.21 10.53
CA ALA A 88 -0.75 -15.37 11.68
C ALA A 88 0.73 -14.93 11.67
N LYS A 89 1.64 -15.78 11.20
CA LYS A 89 3.08 -15.44 11.07
C LYS A 89 3.30 -14.40 9.96
N MET A 90 2.60 -14.55 8.84
CA MET A 90 2.68 -13.61 7.73
C MET A 90 2.11 -12.24 8.12
N GLN A 91 1.00 -12.20 8.85
CA GLN A 91 0.45 -10.95 9.38
C GLN A 91 1.39 -10.29 10.38
N ALA A 92 2.01 -11.06 11.29
CA ALA A 92 2.99 -10.53 12.22
C ALA A 92 4.21 -9.94 11.49
N LEU A 93 4.67 -10.58 10.40
CA LEU A 93 5.76 -10.06 9.57
C LEU A 93 5.39 -8.75 8.88
N VAL A 94 4.22 -8.70 8.23
CA VAL A 94 3.72 -7.49 7.55
C VAL A 94 3.58 -6.34 8.54
N ASN A 95 2.95 -6.59 9.69
CA ASN A 95 2.76 -5.60 10.73
C ASN A 95 4.10 -5.11 11.30
N GLY A 96 5.03 -6.04 11.55
CA GLY A 96 6.37 -5.72 12.03
C GLY A 96 7.15 -4.85 11.05
N LEU A 97 7.08 -5.17 9.76
CA LEU A 97 7.79 -4.42 8.73
C LEU A 97 7.18 -3.02 8.51
N PHE A 98 5.85 -2.93 8.41
CA PHE A 98 5.14 -1.68 8.15
C PHE A 98 5.25 -0.71 9.34
N PHE A 99 4.88 -1.15 10.54
CA PHE A 99 4.81 -0.25 11.70
C PHE A 99 6.16 0.04 12.35
N ASN A 100 7.17 -0.81 12.16
CA ASN A 100 8.49 -0.56 12.76
C ASN A 100 9.50 -0.11 11.71
N VAL A 101 9.89 -1.00 10.79
CA VAL A 101 11.04 -0.75 9.91
C VAL A 101 10.73 0.37 8.91
N ALA A 102 9.59 0.28 8.23
CA ALA A 102 9.20 1.28 7.23
C ALA A 102 8.94 2.64 7.88
N MET A 103 8.22 2.68 9.00
CA MET A 103 8.00 3.94 9.73
C MET A 103 9.30 4.54 10.30
N ALA A 104 10.20 3.74 10.86
CA ALA A 104 11.47 4.23 11.37
C ALA A 104 12.37 4.78 10.24
N ALA A 105 12.52 4.03 9.16
CA ALA A 105 13.31 4.45 8.00
C ALA A 105 12.71 5.73 7.36
N GLY A 106 11.39 5.76 7.15
CA GLY A 106 10.69 6.92 6.61
C GLY A 106 10.82 8.15 7.50
N SER A 107 10.68 7.99 8.82
CA SER A 107 10.82 9.09 9.78
C SER A 107 12.23 9.67 9.82
N LEU A 108 13.27 8.81 9.72
CA LEU A 108 14.65 9.27 9.66
C LEU A 108 14.91 10.08 8.39
N ILE A 109 14.55 9.53 7.22
CA ILE A 109 14.75 10.20 5.93
C ILE A 109 14.00 11.53 5.90
N TRP A 110 12.73 11.53 6.29
CA TRP A 110 11.89 12.74 6.31
C TRP A 110 12.38 13.77 7.32
N GLY A 111 12.84 13.33 8.49
CA GLY A 111 13.39 14.18 9.53
C GLY A 111 14.64 14.92 9.09
N PHE A 112 15.52 14.29 8.31
CA PHE A 112 16.66 14.98 7.70
C PHE A 112 16.24 15.92 6.57
N LEU A 113 15.33 15.50 5.70
CA LEU A 113 14.91 16.29 4.54
C LEU A 113 14.17 17.59 4.93
N SER A 114 13.35 17.53 5.98
CA SER A 114 12.46 18.62 6.41
C SER A 114 13.14 19.73 7.22
N GLN A 115 14.44 19.60 7.51
CA GLN A 115 15.21 20.63 8.22
C GLN A 115 15.24 21.96 7.45
N ARG A 116 15.43 23.05 8.18
CA ARG A 116 15.47 24.40 7.60
C ARG A 116 16.79 24.61 6.84
N PRO A 117 16.81 25.39 5.74
CA PRO A 117 18.06 25.77 5.09
C PRO A 117 19.00 26.48 6.09
N PRO A 118 20.32 26.19 6.08
CA PRO A 118 21.09 25.52 5.02
C PRO A 118 21.19 23.99 5.12
N ASP A 119 20.77 23.38 6.23
CA ASP A 119 20.96 21.95 6.50
C ASP A 119 19.89 21.04 5.84
N GLY A 120 18.80 21.62 5.32
CA GLY A 120 17.71 20.87 4.67
C GLY A 120 16.90 21.66 3.63
N LEU A 121 15.90 21.00 3.03
CA LEU A 121 15.11 21.51 1.90
C LEU A 121 13.92 22.39 2.33
N GLY A 122 13.57 22.39 3.62
CA GLY A 122 12.43 23.09 4.17
C GLY A 122 11.08 22.43 3.88
N PHE A 123 10.17 22.53 4.85
CA PHE A 123 8.90 21.79 4.90
C PHE A 123 8.08 21.85 3.60
N THR A 124 7.96 23.01 2.97
CA THR A 124 7.16 23.19 1.73
C THR A 124 7.76 22.44 0.53
N ARG A 125 9.10 22.42 0.37
CA ARG A 125 9.74 21.71 -0.76
C ARG A 125 9.71 20.19 -0.57
N CYS A 126 9.69 19.72 0.68
CA CYS A 126 9.54 18.30 0.99
C CYS A 126 8.19 17.74 0.50
N PHE A 127 7.08 18.49 0.63
CA PHE A 127 5.79 18.02 0.08
C PHE A 127 5.76 17.94 -1.44
N TRP A 128 6.47 18.83 -2.14
CA TRP A 128 6.59 18.76 -3.59
C TRP A 128 7.43 17.55 -4.04
N LEU A 129 8.54 17.28 -3.33
CA LEU A 129 9.35 16.09 -3.57
C LEU A 129 8.57 14.81 -3.27
N ASP A 130 7.81 14.79 -2.18
CA ASP A 130 6.96 13.66 -1.80
C ASP A 130 5.87 13.41 -2.84
N ALA A 131 5.17 14.46 -3.29
CA ALA A 131 4.18 14.34 -4.37
C ALA A 131 4.80 13.80 -5.66
N ALA A 132 5.98 14.31 -6.05
CA ALA A 132 6.69 13.81 -7.23
C ALA A 132 7.12 12.35 -7.09
N LEU A 133 7.60 11.97 -5.90
CA LEU A 133 8.01 10.60 -5.59
C LEU A 133 6.83 9.64 -5.63
N VAL A 134 5.69 10.00 -5.04
CA VAL A 134 4.46 9.19 -5.06
C VAL A 134 3.96 9.02 -6.49
N VAL A 135 3.97 10.08 -7.31
CA VAL A 135 3.56 9.98 -8.72
C VAL A 135 4.53 9.12 -9.53
N ALA A 136 5.84 9.26 -9.32
CA ALA A 136 6.84 8.43 -9.97
C ALA A 136 6.69 6.95 -9.56
N TRP A 137 6.47 6.69 -8.27
CA TRP A 137 6.21 5.35 -7.74
C TRP A 137 4.95 4.74 -8.35
N LEU A 138 3.85 5.49 -8.42
CA LEU A 138 2.61 5.10 -9.07
C LEU A 138 2.82 4.73 -10.54
N ALA A 139 3.62 5.51 -11.27
CA ALA A 139 3.94 5.24 -12.68
C ALA A 139 4.76 3.95 -12.84
N VAL A 140 5.76 3.74 -11.99
CA VAL A 140 6.56 2.50 -11.96
C VAL A 140 5.69 1.30 -11.60
N TRP A 141 4.83 1.43 -10.60
CA TRP A 141 3.95 0.37 -10.14
C TRP A 141 2.90 0.00 -11.19
N ARG A 142 2.24 1.00 -11.80
CA ARG A 142 1.32 0.83 -12.94
C ARG A 142 2.02 0.12 -14.10
N GLY A 143 3.20 0.59 -14.50
CA GLY A 143 3.97 0.01 -15.60
C GLY A 143 4.43 -1.42 -15.31
N GLY A 144 4.90 -1.68 -14.10
CA GLY A 144 5.30 -3.01 -13.64
C GLY A 144 4.15 -4.00 -13.68
N TRP A 145 2.95 -3.57 -13.25
CA TRP A 145 1.75 -4.40 -13.29
C TRP A 145 1.27 -4.67 -14.72
N GLU A 146 1.32 -3.67 -15.60
CA GLU A 146 1.00 -3.87 -17.02
C GLU A 146 1.93 -4.86 -17.70
N ILE A 147 3.23 -4.83 -17.37
CA ILE A 147 4.21 -5.80 -17.90
C ILE A 147 3.92 -7.20 -17.34
N ALA A 148 3.56 -7.32 -16.07
CA ALA A 148 3.20 -8.59 -15.45
C ALA A 148 1.93 -9.20 -16.08
N LEU A 149 0.91 -8.37 -16.35
CA LEU A 149 -0.31 -8.78 -17.05
C LEU A 149 -0.02 -9.24 -18.49
N ARG A 150 0.84 -8.52 -19.22
CA ARG A 150 1.27 -8.91 -20.58
C ARG A 150 2.05 -10.22 -20.62
N ARG A 151 2.73 -10.59 -19.53
CA ARG A 151 3.49 -11.85 -19.41
C ARG A 151 2.65 -13.04 -18.95
N GLY A 152 1.35 -12.85 -18.69
CA GLY A 152 0.44 -13.95 -18.32
C GLY A 152 0.70 -14.54 -16.93
N TRP A 153 1.23 -13.75 -16.00
CA TRP A 153 1.53 -14.18 -14.61
C TRP A 153 0.29 -14.15 -13.68
N THR A 154 -0.92 -14.25 -14.24
CA THR A 154 -2.19 -14.27 -13.50
C THR A 154 -2.78 -15.67 -13.42
#